data_AF-A0A849NCK8-F1
#
_entry.id   AF-A0A849NCK8-F1
#
_cell.length_a   1.000
_cell.length_b   1.000
_cell.length_c   1.000
_cell.angle_alpha   90.00
_cell.angle_beta   90.00
_cell.angle_gamma   90.00
#
_symmetry.space_group_name_H-M   'P 1'
#
loop_
_entity.id
_entity.type
_entity.pdbx_description
1 polymer ?
#
loop_
_entity_poly.entity_id
_entity_poly.type
_entity_poly.pdbx_seq_one_letter_code
_entity_poly.pdbx_strand_id
1 'polypeptide(L)'
;MRLTLTFILLNLFFLACTEDSDPIQPPLDKRMIVKKFAYDYSQNHYFVDSMYASRKPELNLFEKYYNNYNPVVEPQYRIKEIEVWKSAQGYINIQKEIRANAFIDLPSKGAGHYPLDSPMRSLTQNEIPGQSVINGRFIRLESGIDYELNPYCGLISFINDVGNDYQIAVSYRLDGEYGDDNDIYYGEFISDLPTDTNYTVLLKLVKPKNLQPGFKRAWKNQLKNIYSINSNNFSEKDFEVTLFYRAHPLENSYLKSINDVSLIKMFGLDNFDENGERNPDNNFDFLPGKTILLGSGDIIFPALEPFGSYLPTIFDETFRQNGIYEKSQSQASYSSNSRNFRIEVKYYPKIE
;
A
#
# COMPACT_ATOMS: atom_id res chain seq x y z
N MET A 1 -27.03 103.50 19.79
CA MET A 1 -26.57 102.59 18.72
C MET A 1 -25.86 101.40 19.38
N ARG A 2 -26.59 100.34 19.71
CA ARG A 2 -26.06 99.04 20.15
C ARG A 2 -27.01 97.99 19.61
N LEU A 3 -26.55 97.23 18.62
CA LEU A 3 -27.29 96.13 18.00
C LEU A 3 -26.98 94.83 18.77
N THR A 4 -28.05 94.14 19.14
CA THR A 4 -28.12 92.72 19.50
C THR A 4 -27.80 91.85 18.28
N LEU A 5 -27.13 90.71 18.47
CA LEU A 5 -27.37 89.54 17.62
C LEU A 5 -26.98 88.23 18.35
N THR A 6 -27.99 87.39 18.54
CA THR A 6 -27.96 86.04 19.10
C THR A 6 -27.36 85.07 18.08
N PHE A 7 -26.35 84.29 18.46
CA PHE A 7 -25.82 83.19 17.64
C PHE A 7 -26.63 81.91 17.89
N ILE A 8 -27.19 81.34 16.82
CA ILE A 8 -27.81 80.00 16.78
C ILE A 8 -26.74 79.02 16.31
N LEU A 9 -26.45 77.98 17.11
CA LEU A 9 -25.66 76.81 16.68
C LEU A 9 -26.54 75.89 15.84
N LEU A 10 -26.08 75.57 14.62
CA LEU A 10 -26.65 74.52 13.77
C LEU A 10 -25.72 73.30 13.83
N ASN A 11 -26.15 72.22 14.48
CA ASN A 11 -25.47 70.92 14.46
C ASN A 11 -25.79 70.22 13.13
N LEU A 12 -24.77 69.98 12.31
CA LEU A 12 -24.86 69.14 11.11
C LEU A 12 -24.63 67.68 11.53
N PHE A 13 -25.68 66.87 11.54
CA PHE A 13 -25.57 65.41 11.60
C PHE A 13 -25.22 64.88 10.19
N PHE A 14 -24.00 64.40 10.01
CA PHE A 14 -23.68 63.49 8.90
C PHE A 14 -23.98 62.06 9.36
N LEU A 15 -25.07 61.47 8.87
CA LEU A 15 -25.24 60.01 8.87
C LEU A 15 -24.36 59.46 7.75
N ALA A 16 -23.22 58.87 8.11
CA ALA A 16 -22.52 57.94 7.24
C ALA A 16 -23.08 56.54 7.50
N CYS A 17 -23.88 56.02 6.56
CA CYS A 17 -24.15 54.59 6.49
C CYS A 17 -22.90 53.90 5.95
N THR A 18 -22.12 53.28 6.82
CA THR A 18 -21.16 52.25 6.43
C THR A 18 -21.82 50.90 6.71
N GLU A 19 -22.36 50.27 5.67
CA GLU A 19 -22.54 48.82 5.69
C GLU A 19 -21.14 48.21 5.70
N ASP A 20 -20.62 47.91 6.89
CA ASP A 20 -19.51 46.98 7.07
C ASP A 20 -20.01 45.61 6.63
N SER A 21 -19.89 45.30 5.33
CA SER A 21 -19.89 43.91 4.90
C SER A 21 -18.58 43.31 5.39
N ASP A 22 -18.64 42.54 6.47
CA ASP A 22 -17.52 41.70 6.89
C ASP A 22 -16.95 40.99 5.66
N PRO A 23 -15.63 41.01 5.42
CA PRO A 23 -15.06 40.29 4.29
C PRO A 23 -15.46 38.83 4.44
N ILE A 24 -16.24 38.33 3.48
CA ILE A 24 -16.65 36.93 3.41
C ILE A 24 -15.36 36.11 3.37
N GLN A 25 -14.95 35.59 4.54
CA GLN A 25 -13.86 34.63 4.62
C GLN A 25 -14.27 33.47 3.71
N PRO A 26 -13.43 33.07 2.74
CA PRO A 26 -13.74 31.90 1.94
C PRO A 26 -14.06 30.73 2.88
N PRO A 27 -15.03 29.87 2.54
CA PRO A 27 -15.40 28.75 3.40
C PRO A 27 -14.15 27.99 3.83
N LEU A 28 -13.99 27.80 5.15
CA LEU A 28 -12.86 27.05 5.67
C LEU A 28 -12.89 25.65 5.05
N ASP A 29 -11.86 25.30 4.28
CA ASP A 29 -11.71 23.95 3.76
C ASP A 29 -11.47 23.01 4.93
N LYS A 30 -12.51 22.24 5.30
CA LYS A 30 -12.48 21.28 6.41
C LYS A 30 -11.85 19.94 6.02
N ARG A 31 -11.31 19.81 4.81
CA ARG A 31 -10.63 18.58 4.38
C ARG A 31 -9.34 18.38 5.15
N MET A 32 -9.10 17.12 5.52
CA MET A 32 -7.82 16.67 6.04
C MET A 32 -6.80 16.65 4.90
N ILE A 33 -5.54 17.01 5.18
CA ILE A 33 -4.45 16.99 4.20
C ILE A 33 -3.36 16.05 4.66
N VAL A 34 -3.02 15.06 3.83
CA VAL A 34 -1.94 14.11 4.07
C VAL A 34 -0.87 14.30 3.00
N LYS A 35 0.39 14.39 3.41
CA LYS A 35 1.53 14.55 2.51
C LYS A 35 2.50 13.39 2.71
N LYS A 36 2.90 12.76 1.62
CA LYS A 36 3.87 11.66 1.60
C LYS A 36 4.93 11.96 0.55
N PHE A 37 6.21 11.85 0.90
CA PHE A 37 7.25 11.79 -0.12
C PHE A 37 7.29 10.40 -0.74
N ALA A 38 7.95 10.26 -1.90
CA ALA A 38 8.04 8.97 -2.58
C ALA A 38 8.64 7.84 -1.71
N TYR A 39 9.52 8.15 -0.75
CA TYR A 39 10.04 7.18 0.19
C TYR A 39 9.06 6.78 1.31
N ASP A 40 8.00 7.55 1.56
CA ASP A 40 7.01 7.31 2.63
C ASP A 40 5.93 6.27 2.24
N TYR A 41 6.33 5.21 1.53
CA TYR A 41 5.45 4.09 1.17
C TYR A 41 4.94 3.33 2.41
N SER A 42 3.77 2.71 2.30
CA SER A 42 3.17 1.86 3.32
C SER A 42 3.92 0.53 3.44
N GLN A 43 4.25 0.11 4.68
CA GLN A 43 4.97 -1.14 4.95
C GLN A 43 4.03 -2.34 5.15
N ASN A 44 2.74 -2.23 4.81
CA ASN A 44 1.69 -3.21 5.06
C ASN A 44 1.30 -4.06 3.84
N HIS A 45 2.10 -4.04 2.75
CA HIS A 45 1.74 -4.68 1.50
C HIS A 45 2.83 -5.65 1.04
N TYR A 46 2.45 -6.91 0.84
CA TYR A 46 3.40 -7.96 0.52
C TYR A 46 2.86 -8.90 -0.56
N PHE A 47 3.74 -9.29 -1.48
CA PHE A 47 3.54 -10.45 -2.31
C PHE A 47 3.72 -11.73 -1.49
N VAL A 48 2.89 -12.74 -1.75
CA VAL A 48 3.01 -14.06 -1.08
C VAL A 48 4.28 -14.82 -1.48
N ASP A 49 4.82 -14.52 -2.67
CA ASP A 49 6.06 -15.11 -3.20
C ASP A 49 6.74 -14.14 -4.17
N SER A 50 8.06 -14.29 -4.31
CA SER A 50 8.89 -13.53 -5.24
C SER A 50 8.48 -13.63 -6.72
N MET A 51 7.77 -14.68 -7.14
CA MET A 51 7.27 -14.83 -8.51
C MET A 51 6.26 -13.73 -8.87
N TYR A 52 5.46 -13.26 -7.90
CA TYR A 52 4.51 -12.16 -8.09
C TYR A 52 5.18 -10.78 -8.15
N ALA A 53 6.41 -10.67 -7.64
CA ALA A 53 7.24 -9.48 -7.74
C ALA A 53 8.03 -9.40 -9.06
N SER A 54 7.88 -10.39 -9.95
CA SER A 54 8.57 -10.45 -11.23
C SER A 54 8.08 -9.38 -12.19
N ARG A 55 9.01 -8.77 -12.93
CA ARG A 55 8.71 -7.84 -14.04
C ARG A 55 8.92 -8.46 -15.42
N LYS A 56 9.22 -9.76 -15.47
CA LYS A 56 9.36 -10.42 -16.76
C LYS A 56 8.00 -10.46 -17.46
N PRO A 57 7.91 -10.28 -18.79
CA PRO A 57 6.63 -10.18 -19.50
C PRO A 57 5.65 -11.33 -19.22
N GLU A 58 6.17 -12.54 -19.00
CA GLU A 58 5.38 -13.74 -18.66
C GLU A 58 4.77 -13.71 -17.24
N LEU A 59 5.40 -13.00 -16.29
CA LEU A 59 5.07 -13.03 -14.86
C LEU A 59 4.76 -11.65 -14.25
N ASN A 60 4.66 -10.59 -15.06
CA ASN A 60 4.35 -9.23 -14.60
C ASN A 60 2.87 -9.07 -14.15
N LEU A 61 2.43 -9.93 -13.23
CA LEU A 61 1.03 -10.11 -12.82
C LEU A 61 0.46 -8.85 -12.17
N PHE A 62 1.27 -8.15 -11.37
CA PHE A 62 0.85 -6.90 -10.73
C PHE A 62 0.48 -5.84 -11.77
N GLU A 63 1.38 -5.50 -12.69
CA GLU A 63 1.12 -4.43 -13.65
C GLU A 63 0.09 -4.85 -14.71
N LYS A 64 0.06 -6.14 -15.11
CA LYS A 64 -1.02 -6.71 -15.94
C LYS A 64 -2.40 -6.51 -15.29
N TYR A 65 -2.49 -6.66 -13.97
CA TYR A 65 -3.73 -6.44 -13.23
C TYR A 65 -4.05 -4.96 -13.06
N TYR A 66 -3.10 -4.14 -12.60
CA TYR A 66 -3.35 -2.77 -12.14
C TYR A 66 -3.26 -1.68 -13.22
N ASN A 67 -2.51 -1.92 -14.30
CA ASN A 67 -2.37 -0.93 -15.39
C ASN A 67 -3.52 -0.98 -16.40
N ASN A 68 -4.45 -1.93 -16.25
CA ASN A 68 -5.60 -2.10 -17.13
C ASN A 68 -6.90 -1.98 -16.31
N TYR A 69 -7.88 -1.26 -16.83
CA TYR A 69 -9.23 -1.23 -16.25
C TYR A 69 -9.81 -2.64 -16.18
N ASN A 70 -9.84 -3.31 -17.34
CA ASN A 70 -10.13 -4.74 -17.43
C ASN A 70 -8.83 -5.53 -17.17
N PRO A 71 -8.70 -6.25 -16.05
CA PRO A 71 -7.42 -6.79 -15.63
C PRO A 71 -6.99 -7.93 -16.56
N VAL A 72 -5.71 -7.96 -16.95
CA VAL A 72 -5.13 -9.14 -17.62
C VAL A 72 -4.68 -10.11 -16.54
N VAL A 73 -5.30 -11.29 -16.50
CA VAL A 73 -5.06 -12.31 -15.46
C VAL A 73 -4.49 -13.58 -16.07
N GLU A 74 -3.65 -14.27 -15.29
CA GLU A 74 -3.04 -15.55 -15.66
C GLU A 74 -3.57 -16.62 -14.70
N PRO A 75 -4.59 -17.43 -15.08
CA PRO A 75 -5.30 -18.31 -14.16
C PRO A 75 -4.40 -19.29 -13.39
N GLN A 76 -3.35 -19.81 -14.03
CA GLN A 76 -2.38 -20.74 -13.40
C GLN A 76 -1.60 -20.14 -12.22
N TYR A 77 -1.61 -18.82 -12.05
CA TYR A 77 -0.99 -18.12 -10.92
C TYR A 77 -2.02 -17.50 -9.98
N ARG A 78 -3.32 -17.73 -10.20
CA ARG A 78 -4.34 -17.25 -9.28
C ARG A 78 -4.27 -18.06 -8.00
N ILE A 79 -4.21 -17.36 -6.87
CA ILE A 79 -4.36 -17.96 -5.55
C ILE A 79 -5.82 -18.37 -5.38
N LYS A 80 -6.08 -19.66 -5.36
CA LYS A 80 -7.41 -20.24 -5.19
C LYS A 80 -7.85 -20.21 -3.73
N GLU A 81 -6.92 -20.46 -2.82
CA GLU A 81 -7.16 -20.47 -1.38
C GLU A 81 -5.88 -20.11 -0.63
N ILE A 82 -6.02 -19.40 0.50
CA ILE A 82 -4.91 -18.97 1.35
C ILE A 82 -5.32 -18.89 2.83
N GLU A 83 -4.41 -19.29 3.72
CA GLU A 83 -4.43 -18.93 5.14
C GLU A 83 -3.23 -18.03 5.42
N VAL A 84 -3.48 -16.89 6.05
CA VAL A 84 -2.44 -15.92 6.43
C VAL A 84 -2.23 -16.00 7.93
N TRP A 85 -0.97 -16.02 8.34
CA TRP A 85 -0.54 -16.30 9.70
C TRP A 85 0.39 -15.20 10.20
N LYS A 86 0.08 -14.61 11.36
CA LYS A 86 0.93 -13.64 12.05
C LYS A 86 1.59 -14.31 13.25
N SER A 87 2.88 -14.08 13.46
CA SER A 87 3.55 -14.66 14.64
C SER A 87 2.95 -14.13 15.95
N ALA A 88 2.84 -15.02 16.93
CA ALA A 88 2.42 -14.68 18.28
C ALA A 88 3.63 -14.30 19.14
N GLN A 89 3.43 -13.37 20.07
CA GLN A 89 4.41 -12.98 21.08
C GLN A 89 3.79 -13.03 22.47
N GLY A 90 4.61 -13.26 23.50
CA GLY A 90 4.15 -13.31 24.89
C GLY A 90 3.55 -14.67 25.28
N TYR A 91 2.49 -14.63 26.09
CA TYR A 91 1.85 -15.82 26.66
C TYR A 91 1.20 -16.69 25.59
N ILE A 92 1.42 -18.01 25.69
CA ILE A 92 0.92 -18.99 24.74
C ILE A 92 -0.59 -19.17 24.91
N ASN A 93 -1.34 -18.93 23.84
CA ASN A 93 -2.74 -19.31 23.73
C ASN A 93 -2.91 -20.52 22.80
N ILE A 94 -2.88 -21.71 23.39
CA ILE A 94 -2.96 -22.99 22.66
C ILE A 94 -4.27 -23.18 21.87
N GLN A 95 -5.31 -22.40 22.14
CA GLN A 95 -6.58 -22.50 21.40
C GLN A 95 -6.59 -21.65 20.12
N LYS A 96 -5.66 -20.70 20.00
CA LYS A 96 -5.60 -19.76 18.87
C LYS A 96 -4.30 -19.82 18.09
N GLU A 97 -3.26 -20.42 18.68
CA GLU A 97 -1.92 -20.51 18.10
C GLU A 97 -1.62 -21.89 17.54
N ILE A 98 -0.98 -21.92 16.36
CA ILE A 98 -0.34 -23.11 15.82
C ILE A 98 1.18 -23.03 16.03
N ARG A 99 1.84 -24.18 16.18
CA ARG A 99 3.30 -24.27 16.14
C ARG A 99 3.75 -24.56 14.70
N ALA A 100 4.62 -23.73 14.15
CA ALA A 100 5.05 -23.84 12.77
C ALA A 100 6.53 -23.50 12.56
N ASN A 101 7.10 -24.09 11.52
CA ASN A 101 8.33 -23.63 10.89
C ASN A 101 7.94 -22.94 9.57
N ALA A 102 8.50 -21.76 9.31
CA ALA A 102 8.22 -21.01 8.09
C ALA A 102 9.50 -20.82 7.28
N PHE A 103 9.42 -20.95 5.95
CA PHE A 103 10.57 -20.82 5.06
C PHE A 103 10.24 -19.90 3.88
N ILE A 104 11.15 -18.98 3.56
CA ILE A 104 11.01 -18.10 2.38
C ILE A 104 11.00 -18.97 1.10
N ASP A 105 11.90 -19.96 1.09
CA ASP A 105 12.12 -20.92 0.02
C ASP A 105 11.51 -22.28 0.39
N LEU A 106 10.21 -22.28 0.63
CA LEU A 106 9.45 -23.50 0.81
C LEU A 106 9.19 -24.16 -0.57
N PRO A 107 9.59 -25.43 -0.79
CA PRO A 107 9.30 -26.13 -2.04
C PRO A 107 7.78 -26.32 -2.19
N SER A 108 7.26 -26.37 -3.41
CA SER A 108 5.86 -26.72 -3.63
C SER A 108 5.60 -28.20 -3.36
N LYS A 109 4.33 -28.55 -3.19
CA LYS A 109 3.84 -29.93 -3.12
C LYS A 109 2.46 -30.04 -3.78
N GLY A 110 1.96 -31.27 -3.92
CA GLY A 110 0.55 -31.52 -4.22
C GLY A 110 -0.35 -31.38 -3.00
N ALA A 111 -1.60 -31.84 -3.13
CA ALA A 111 -2.57 -31.86 -2.04
C ALA A 111 -2.07 -32.63 -0.80
N GLY A 112 -2.61 -32.28 0.39
CA GLY A 112 -2.25 -32.91 1.67
C GLY A 112 -1.11 -32.20 2.39
N HIS A 113 -0.15 -32.94 2.93
CA HIS A 113 0.93 -32.41 3.77
C HIS A 113 2.32 -32.80 3.24
N TYR A 114 3.37 -32.08 3.64
CA TYR A 114 4.75 -32.52 3.39
C TYR A 114 5.05 -33.82 4.14
N PRO A 115 6.07 -34.60 3.74
CA PRO A 115 6.47 -35.81 4.48
C PRO A 115 6.61 -35.55 5.98
N LEU A 116 6.05 -36.44 6.80
CA LEU A 116 6.00 -36.27 8.26
C LEU A 116 7.39 -36.38 8.91
N ASP A 117 8.31 -37.07 8.24
CA ASP A 117 9.72 -37.24 8.60
C ASP A 117 10.63 -36.17 7.98
N SER A 118 10.06 -35.18 7.29
CA SER A 118 10.84 -34.10 6.66
C SER A 118 11.72 -33.37 7.69
N PRO A 119 13.02 -33.16 7.41
CA PRO A 119 13.92 -32.42 8.31
C PRO A 119 13.45 -30.97 8.54
N MET A 120 12.65 -30.42 7.63
CA MET A 120 12.06 -29.08 7.75
C MET A 120 11.16 -28.95 8.97
N ARG A 121 10.66 -30.05 9.54
CA ARG A 121 9.81 -30.06 10.75
C ARG A 121 10.61 -30.03 12.05
N SER A 122 11.94 -30.16 12.00
CA SER A 122 12.80 -30.11 13.18
C SER A 122 12.63 -28.80 13.96
N LEU A 123 12.48 -28.91 15.28
CA LEU A 123 12.33 -27.76 16.19
C LEU A 123 13.67 -27.17 16.64
N THR A 124 14.77 -27.86 16.36
CA THR A 124 16.12 -27.52 16.85
C THR A 124 17.08 -27.21 15.70
N GLN A 125 16.57 -27.11 14.47
CA GLN A 125 17.38 -26.67 13.34
C GLN A 125 17.73 -25.18 13.46
N ASN A 126 18.86 -24.79 12.87
CA ASN A 126 19.31 -23.40 12.91
C ASN A 126 18.35 -22.50 12.10
N GLU A 127 17.89 -21.42 12.73
CA GLU A 127 17.16 -20.37 12.04
C GLU A 127 18.13 -19.51 11.21
N ILE A 128 17.74 -19.19 9.97
CA ILE A 128 18.50 -18.33 9.07
C ILE A 128 17.78 -16.99 8.98
N PRO A 129 18.38 -15.88 9.47
CA PRO A 129 17.74 -14.57 9.45
C PRO A 129 17.23 -14.17 8.06
N GLY A 130 15.97 -13.76 8.00
CA GLY A 130 15.31 -13.35 6.76
C GLY A 130 14.87 -14.50 5.85
N GLN A 131 15.16 -15.76 6.20
CA GLN A 131 14.89 -16.92 5.35
C GLN A 131 14.06 -18.01 6.04
N SER A 132 14.24 -18.21 7.33
CA SER A 132 13.43 -19.18 8.08
C SER A 132 12.99 -18.65 9.43
N VAL A 133 11.94 -19.27 9.96
CA VAL A 133 11.48 -19.15 11.34
C VAL A 133 11.33 -20.57 11.86
N ILE A 134 12.01 -20.89 12.96
CA ILE A 134 12.02 -22.24 13.54
C ILE A 134 11.32 -22.23 14.89
N ASN A 135 10.46 -23.22 15.12
CA ASN A 135 9.66 -23.38 16.32
C ASN A 135 8.82 -22.12 16.64
N GLY A 136 8.32 -21.47 15.59
CA GLY A 136 7.48 -20.28 15.71
C GLY A 136 6.07 -20.64 16.17
N ARG A 137 5.38 -19.67 16.76
CA ARG A 137 3.94 -19.74 17.02
C ARG A 137 3.22 -18.70 16.21
N PHE A 138 2.07 -19.05 15.65
CA PHE A 138 1.34 -18.20 14.74
C PHE A 138 -0.15 -18.23 15.01
N ILE A 139 -0.80 -17.09 14.82
CA ILE A 139 -2.25 -16.90 14.89
C ILE A 139 -2.76 -16.67 13.48
N ARG A 140 -3.87 -17.32 13.13
CA ARG A 140 -4.54 -17.13 11.85
C ARG A 140 -5.14 -15.73 11.79
N LEU A 141 -4.94 -15.05 10.67
CA LEU A 141 -5.60 -13.80 10.34
C LEU A 141 -6.84 -14.06 9.48
N GLU A 142 -7.84 -13.19 9.62
CA GLU A 142 -9.11 -13.27 8.92
C GLU A 142 -9.15 -12.32 7.71
N SER A 143 -9.50 -12.87 6.53
CA SER A 143 -9.66 -12.07 5.31
C SER A 143 -10.84 -11.12 5.43
N GLY A 144 -10.68 -9.88 4.99
CA GLY A 144 -11.65 -8.79 5.12
C GLY A 144 -11.67 -8.11 6.49
N ILE A 145 -10.95 -8.64 7.49
CA ILE A 145 -10.87 -8.06 8.84
C ILE A 145 -9.43 -7.64 9.14
N ASP A 146 -8.47 -8.55 8.98
CA ASP A 146 -7.05 -8.30 9.22
C ASP A 146 -6.30 -7.92 7.93
N TYR A 147 -6.73 -8.46 6.79
CA TYR A 147 -6.11 -8.24 5.50
C TYR A 147 -7.10 -8.35 4.33
N GLU A 148 -6.75 -7.74 3.21
CA GLU A 148 -7.37 -7.93 1.90
C GLU A 148 -6.41 -8.69 0.98
N LEU A 149 -6.94 -9.59 0.15
CA LEU A 149 -6.18 -10.37 -0.82
C LEU A 149 -6.58 -9.97 -2.25
N ASN A 150 -5.58 -9.69 -3.08
CA ASN A 150 -5.74 -9.79 -4.52
C ASN A 150 -5.14 -11.11 -5.01
N PRO A 151 -5.98 -12.12 -5.32
CA PRO A 151 -5.49 -13.46 -5.64
C PRO A 151 -4.80 -13.55 -7.00
N TYR A 152 -5.06 -12.61 -7.91
CA TYR A 152 -4.54 -12.66 -9.29
C TYR A 152 -3.09 -12.18 -9.41
N CYS A 153 -2.63 -11.39 -8.45
CA CYS A 153 -1.24 -10.92 -8.39
C CYS A 153 -0.58 -11.24 -7.04
N GLY A 154 -1.20 -12.10 -6.23
CA GLY A 154 -0.64 -12.58 -4.97
C GLY A 154 -0.32 -11.49 -3.97
N LEU A 155 -1.09 -10.40 -3.94
CA LEU A 155 -0.91 -9.27 -3.04
C LEU A 155 -1.76 -9.46 -1.78
N ILE A 156 -1.11 -9.43 -0.62
CA ILE A 156 -1.75 -9.28 0.70
C ILE A 156 -1.54 -7.83 1.16
N SER A 157 -2.65 -7.16 1.49
CA SER A 157 -2.66 -5.82 2.07
C SER A 157 -3.27 -5.88 3.46
N PHE A 158 -2.50 -5.54 4.49
CA PHE A 158 -2.98 -5.55 5.86
C PHE A 158 -3.77 -4.29 6.18
N ILE A 159 -4.94 -4.46 6.80
CA ILE A 159 -5.85 -3.36 7.17
C ILE A 159 -5.23 -2.51 8.28
N ASN A 160 -4.58 -3.17 9.24
CA ASN A 160 -3.87 -2.54 10.35
C ASN A 160 -2.36 -2.76 10.23
N ASP A 161 -1.56 -1.93 10.90
CA ASP A 161 -0.11 -2.12 10.97
C ASP A 161 0.24 -3.51 11.53
N VAL A 162 0.99 -4.27 10.74
CA VAL A 162 1.46 -5.59 11.13
C VAL A 162 2.55 -5.50 12.19
N GLY A 163 3.32 -4.41 12.20
CA GLY A 163 4.47 -4.19 13.06
C GLY A 163 5.74 -4.89 12.57
N ASN A 164 6.89 -4.25 12.79
CA ASN A 164 8.19 -4.72 12.29
C ASN A 164 8.70 -5.99 12.99
N ASP A 165 8.34 -6.18 14.26
CA ASP A 165 8.73 -7.34 15.08
C ASP A 165 7.86 -8.59 14.82
N TYR A 166 6.85 -8.50 13.97
CA TYR A 166 6.00 -9.64 13.63
C TYR A 166 6.45 -10.29 12.32
N GLN A 167 6.34 -11.61 12.26
CA GLN A 167 6.52 -12.37 11.03
C GLN A 167 5.16 -12.67 10.42
N ILE A 168 5.10 -12.65 9.09
CA ILE A 168 3.95 -13.12 8.32
C ILE A 168 4.35 -14.36 7.56
N ALA A 169 3.54 -15.40 7.67
CA ALA A 169 3.66 -16.63 6.89
C ALA A 169 2.29 -16.99 6.29
N VAL A 170 2.30 -17.85 5.27
CA VAL A 170 1.10 -18.25 4.55
C VAL A 170 1.13 -19.74 4.24
N SER A 171 -0.06 -20.34 4.10
CA SER A 171 -0.29 -21.56 3.33
C SER A 171 -1.24 -21.19 2.20
N TYR A 172 -0.95 -21.57 0.96
CA TYR A 172 -1.84 -21.27 -0.18
C TYR A 172 -1.77 -22.35 -1.26
N ARG A 173 -2.80 -22.40 -2.11
CA ARG A 173 -2.81 -23.19 -3.34
C ARG A 173 -3.14 -22.34 -4.56
N LEU A 174 -2.50 -22.67 -5.67
CA LEU A 174 -2.79 -22.11 -6.99
C LEU A 174 -3.77 -23.01 -7.74
N ASP A 175 -4.50 -22.46 -8.70
CA ASP A 175 -5.28 -23.29 -9.62
C ASP A 175 -4.37 -24.22 -10.44
N GLY A 176 -4.71 -25.50 -10.44
CA GLY A 176 -4.17 -26.48 -11.36
C GLY A 176 -4.70 -26.29 -12.79
N GLU A 177 -3.91 -26.70 -13.78
CA GLU A 177 -4.28 -26.63 -15.21
C GLU A 177 -5.54 -27.46 -15.54
N TYR A 178 -5.79 -28.55 -14.78
CA TYR A 178 -6.93 -29.45 -14.97
C TYR A 178 -7.61 -29.79 -13.64
N GLY A 179 -8.32 -28.81 -13.06
CA GLY A 179 -9.08 -29.00 -11.82
C GLY A 179 -8.21 -29.19 -10.57
N ASP A 180 -8.86 -29.47 -9.44
CA ASP A 180 -8.25 -29.51 -8.10
C ASP A 180 -7.10 -30.52 -7.96
N ASP A 181 -7.08 -31.58 -8.77
CA ASP A 181 -6.07 -32.65 -8.72
C ASP A 181 -4.65 -32.16 -9.08
N ASN A 182 -4.55 -31.04 -9.80
CA ASN A 182 -3.28 -30.44 -10.22
C ASN A 182 -2.96 -29.12 -9.51
N ASP A 183 -3.71 -28.78 -8.46
CA ASP A 183 -3.43 -27.58 -7.67
C ASP A 183 -2.01 -27.67 -7.06
N ILE A 184 -1.29 -26.55 -7.11
CA ILE A 184 0.07 -26.45 -6.57
C ILE A 184 -0.01 -25.80 -5.19
N TYR A 185 0.45 -26.51 -4.17
CA TYR A 185 0.38 -26.07 -2.78
C TYR A 185 1.73 -25.56 -2.29
N TYR A 186 1.67 -24.52 -1.48
CA TYR A 186 2.78 -24.00 -0.69
C TYR A 186 2.34 -23.89 0.76
N GLY A 187 3.00 -24.64 1.63
CA GLY A 187 2.64 -24.70 3.04
C GLY A 187 1.56 -25.75 3.29
N GLU A 188 1.07 -25.80 4.51
CA GLU A 188 0.10 -26.79 4.95
C GLU A 188 -1.13 -26.09 5.51
N PHE A 189 -2.30 -26.47 4.99
CA PHE A 189 -3.57 -26.09 5.57
C PHE A 189 -3.81 -26.94 6.82
N ILE A 190 -4.40 -26.34 7.85
CA ILE A 190 -4.67 -27.06 9.10
C ILE A 190 -5.62 -28.24 8.88
N SER A 191 -6.55 -28.12 7.94
CA SER A 191 -7.47 -29.19 7.53
C SER A 191 -6.77 -30.42 6.96
N ASP A 192 -5.57 -30.26 6.40
CA ASP A 192 -4.85 -31.31 5.70
C ASP A 192 -3.92 -32.10 6.63
N LEU A 193 -3.78 -31.66 7.87
CA LEU A 193 -2.90 -32.30 8.85
C LEU A 193 -3.60 -33.48 9.54
N PRO A 194 -2.88 -34.58 9.84
CA PRO A 194 -3.45 -35.70 10.57
C PRO A 194 -3.91 -35.30 11.98
N THR A 195 -5.15 -35.63 12.33
CA THR A 195 -5.86 -35.19 13.56
C THR A 195 -5.18 -35.61 14.88
N ASP A 196 -4.38 -36.67 14.87
CA ASP A 196 -3.77 -37.24 16.09
C ASP A 196 -2.34 -36.76 16.38
N THR A 197 -1.86 -35.72 15.68
CA THR A 197 -0.41 -35.43 15.67
C THR A 197 -0.03 -34.00 15.99
N ASN A 198 0.84 -33.84 17.00
CA ASN A 198 1.47 -32.57 17.40
C ASN A 198 2.60 -32.13 16.44
N TYR A 199 2.43 -32.33 15.13
CA TYR A 199 3.46 -31.96 14.17
C TYR A 199 3.58 -30.45 14.01
N THR A 200 4.81 -30.03 13.74
CA THR A 200 5.13 -28.66 13.37
C THR A 200 4.64 -28.39 11.96
N VAL A 201 3.70 -27.46 11.82
CA VAL A 201 3.16 -27.03 10.53
C VAL A 201 4.27 -26.38 9.70
N LEU A 202 4.32 -26.66 8.39
CA LEU A 202 5.23 -25.99 7.48
C LEU A 202 4.51 -24.87 6.74
N LEU A 203 5.01 -23.64 6.85
CA LEU A 203 4.44 -22.45 6.24
C LEU A 203 5.44 -21.80 5.29
N LYS A 204 4.94 -21.00 4.34
CA LYS A 204 5.77 -20.16 3.49
C LYS A 204 5.93 -18.80 4.13
N LEU A 205 7.17 -18.38 4.37
CA LEU A 205 7.49 -17.10 4.99
C LEU A 205 7.32 -15.98 3.96
N VAL A 206 6.56 -14.94 4.31
CA VAL A 206 6.34 -13.75 3.47
C VAL A 206 7.15 -12.57 4.02
N LYS A 207 7.05 -12.33 5.33
CA LYS A 207 7.72 -11.24 6.04
C LYS A 207 8.49 -11.79 7.24
N PRO A 208 9.83 -11.66 7.31
CA PRO A 208 10.61 -11.92 8.52
C PRO A 208 10.51 -10.75 9.51
N LYS A 209 10.98 -10.98 10.74
CA LYS A 209 11.22 -9.91 11.73
C LYS A 209 12.22 -8.91 11.18
N ASN A 210 12.01 -7.63 11.49
CA ASN A 210 12.96 -6.55 11.18
C ASN A 210 13.44 -6.61 9.73
N LEU A 211 12.46 -6.67 8.81
CA LEU A 211 12.70 -6.77 7.38
C LEU A 211 13.62 -5.64 6.91
N GLN A 212 14.70 -6.01 6.23
CA GLN A 212 15.74 -5.09 5.78
C GLN A 212 16.22 -5.46 4.36
N PRO A 213 16.83 -4.53 3.61
CA PRO A 213 17.29 -4.77 2.23
C PRO A 213 18.25 -5.95 2.07
N GLY A 214 19.01 -6.28 3.12
CA GLY A 214 19.88 -7.46 3.13
C GLY A 214 19.14 -8.79 2.95
N PHE A 215 17.86 -8.86 3.34
CA PHE A 215 16.99 -10.04 3.16
C PHE A 215 16.37 -10.05 1.76
N LYS A 216 17.23 -10.15 0.73
CA LYS A 216 16.87 -9.89 -0.67
C LYS A 216 15.55 -10.50 -1.16
N ARG A 217 15.25 -11.77 -0.82
CA ARG A 217 14.00 -12.43 -1.26
C ARG A 217 12.77 -11.82 -0.58
N ALA A 218 12.77 -11.78 0.75
CA ALA A 218 11.68 -11.16 1.51
C ALA A 218 11.53 -9.65 1.23
N TRP A 219 12.63 -8.95 0.97
CA TRP A 219 12.62 -7.51 0.65
C TRP A 219 11.91 -7.22 -0.67
N LYS A 220 12.07 -8.12 -1.67
CA LYS A 220 11.35 -8.05 -2.95
C LYS A 220 9.85 -8.28 -2.80
N ASN A 221 9.44 -9.03 -1.77
CA ASN A 221 8.02 -9.27 -1.54
C ASN A 221 7.31 -8.01 -1.02
N GLN A 222 7.99 -7.08 -0.34
CA GLN A 222 7.36 -5.85 0.14
C GLN A 222 7.14 -4.85 -1.00
N LEU A 223 5.88 -4.47 -1.22
CA LEU A 223 5.51 -3.44 -2.20
C LEU A 223 5.89 -2.04 -1.68
N LYS A 224 6.32 -1.19 -2.60
CA LYS A 224 6.88 0.16 -2.31
C LYS A 224 6.26 1.22 -3.22
N ASN A 225 5.06 0.93 -3.71
CA ASN A 225 4.26 1.70 -4.64
C ASN A 225 2.84 1.95 -4.10
N ILE A 226 2.60 1.62 -2.83
CA ILE A 226 1.33 1.81 -2.14
C ILE A 226 1.53 2.78 -0.98
N TYR A 227 0.68 3.80 -0.88
CA TYR A 227 0.88 4.95 0.01
C TYR A 227 -0.35 5.19 0.88
N SER A 228 -0.16 5.16 2.19
CA SER A 228 -1.25 5.34 3.13
C SER A 228 -1.67 6.78 3.31
N ILE A 229 -2.98 7.01 3.38
CA ILE A 229 -3.53 8.28 3.86
C ILE A 229 -3.65 8.30 5.39
N ASN A 230 -3.22 7.23 6.07
CA ASN A 230 -3.30 7.02 7.52
C ASN A 230 -4.75 7.09 8.06
N SER A 231 -5.75 6.77 7.24
CA SER A 231 -7.16 6.75 7.64
C SER A 231 -7.98 5.91 6.67
N ASN A 232 -8.84 5.04 7.19
CA ASN A 232 -9.86 4.33 6.42
C ASN A 232 -11.26 4.97 6.56
N ASN A 233 -11.36 6.08 7.30
CA ASN A 233 -12.61 6.78 7.54
C ASN A 233 -12.70 8.09 6.73
N PHE A 234 -12.82 7.96 5.42
CA PHE A 234 -12.84 9.09 4.49
C PHE A 234 -14.01 9.00 3.51
N SER A 235 -14.55 10.15 3.14
CA SER A 235 -15.53 10.30 2.07
C SER A 235 -14.83 10.21 0.71
N GLU A 236 -15.43 9.46 -0.20
CA GLU A 236 -15.08 9.45 -1.63
C GLU A 236 -15.36 10.80 -2.28
N LYS A 237 -16.45 11.45 -1.88
CA LYS A 237 -16.79 12.79 -2.37
C LYS A 237 -15.68 13.78 -2.04
N ASP A 238 -15.26 14.54 -3.05
CA ASP A 238 -14.21 15.56 -3.00
C ASP A 238 -12.84 15.00 -2.55
N PHE A 239 -12.60 13.70 -2.77
CA PHE A 239 -11.30 13.06 -2.58
C PHE A 239 -10.34 13.48 -3.69
N GLU A 240 -9.26 14.16 -3.32
CA GLU A 240 -8.31 14.75 -4.25
C GLU A 240 -6.93 14.15 -4.00
N VAL A 241 -6.31 13.60 -5.04
CA VAL A 241 -4.89 13.21 -5.03
C VAL A 241 -4.15 14.12 -6.00
N THR A 242 -3.12 14.80 -5.51
CA THR A 242 -2.20 15.56 -6.34
C THR A 242 -0.79 15.00 -6.19
N LEU A 243 -0.19 14.64 -7.33
CA LEU A 243 1.24 14.36 -7.39
C LEU A 243 1.99 15.65 -7.72
N PHE A 244 3.05 15.89 -6.96
CA PHE A 244 3.91 17.05 -7.07
C PHE A 244 5.34 16.62 -7.36
N TYR A 245 6.02 17.43 -8.17
CA TYR A 245 7.43 17.27 -8.52
C TYR A 245 8.18 18.59 -8.30
N ARG A 246 9.46 18.53 -7.94
CA ARG A 246 10.38 19.68 -8.00
C ARG A 246 11.65 19.32 -8.77
N ALA A 247 12.12 20.23 -9.62
CA ALA A 247 13.27 19.97 -10.48
C ALA A 247 14.59 20.10 -9.73
N HIS A 248 14.67 21.05 -8.80
CA HIS A 248 15.87 21.26 -8.01
C HIS A 248 15.59 21.34 -6.50
N PRO A 249 16.46 20.80 -5.62
CA PRO A 249 16.26 20.89 -4.17
C PRO A 249 16.15 22.32 -3.61
N LEU A 250 16.73 23.29 -4.33
CA LEU A 250 16.71 24.73 -4.02
C LEU A 250 15.48 25.46 -4.57
N GLU A 251 14.68 24.81 -5.42
CA GLU A 251 13.42 25.37 -5.88
C GLU A 251 12.36 25.25 -4.78
N ASN A 252 11.66 26.36 -4.53
CA ASN A 252 10.61 26.42 -3.51
C ASN A 252 9.23 26.00 -4.02
N SER A 253 9.04 25.90 -5.34
CA SER A 253 7.77 25.55 -5.96
C SER A 253 7.76 24.09 -6.43
N TYR A 254 6.69 23.38 -6.12
CA TYR A 254 6.39 22.11 -6.77
C TYR A 254 5.47 22.34 -7.97
N LEU A 255 5.72 21.59 -9.03
CA LEU A 255 4.90 21.50 -10.22
C LEU A 255 3.96 20.29 -10.12
N LYS A 256 2.77 20.41 -10.71
CA LYS A 256 1.79 19.32 -10.83
C LYS A 256 1.68 18.75 -12.25
N SER A 257 2.39 19.35 -13.20
CA SER A 257 2.40 18.98 -14.61
C SER A 257 3.75 19.31 -15.24
N ILE A 258 4.06 18.65 -16.35
CA ILE A 258 5.21 18.94 -17.22
C ILE A 258 4.67 18.92 -18.66
N ASN A 259 4.97 19.98 -19.43
CA ASN A 259 4.45 20.16 -20.80
C ASN A 259 2.92 19.96 -20.87
N ASP A 260 2.20 20.58 -19.94
CA ASP A 260 0.73 20.51 -19.78
C ASP A 260 0.13 19.13 -19.53
N VAL A 261 0.96 18.11 -19.29
CA VAL A 261 0.51 16.78 -18.87
C VAL A 261 0.62 16.65 -17.35
N SER A 262 -0.48 16.32 -16.67
CA SER A 262 -0.51 16.17 -15.21
C SER A 262 0.32 14.99 -14.74
N LEU A 263 0.91 15.11 -13.54
CA LEU A 263 1.74 14.04 -12.97
C LEU A 263 0.92 12.81 -12.58
N ILE A 264 -0.31 12.98 -12.10
CA ILE A 264 -1.19 11.85 -11.79
C ILE A 264 -1.44 11.00 -13.04
N LYS A 265 -1.65 11.63 -14.21
CA LYS A 265 -1.76 10.96 -15.51
C LYS A 265 -0.47 10.25 -15.92
N MET A 266 0.67 10.92 -15.81
CA MET A 266 1.98 10.32 -16.15
C MET A 266 2.29 9.07 -15.33
N PHE A 267 1.86 9.05 -14.07
CA PHE A 267 2.09 7.93 -13.14
C PHE A 267 0.95 6.90 -13.14
N GLY A 268 -0.04 7.07 -14.02
CA GLY A 268 -1.13 6.13 -14.25
C GLY A 268 -2.24 6.13 -13.21
N LEU A 269 -2.35 7.19 -12.41
CA LEU A 269 -3.43 7.40 -11.43
C LEU A 269 -4.66 8.13 -12.03
N ASP A 270 -4.57 8.53 -13.30
CA ASP A 270 -5.60 9.22 -14.09
C ASP A 270 -5.52 8.66 -15.52
N ASN A 271 -6.28 7.60 -15.78
CA ASN A 271 -6.25 6.83 -17.01
C ASN A 271 -7.65 6.48 -17.53
N PHE A 272 -8.59 6.19 -16.62
CA PHE A 272 -9.89 5.60 -16.93
C PHE A 272 -11.02 6.32 -16.23
N ASP A 273 -12.15 6.51 -16.90
CA ASP A 273 -13.37 6.95 -16.24
C ASP A 273 -14.10 5.79 -15.54
N GLU A 274 -15.22 6.10 -14.88
CA GLU A 274 -16.05 5.12 -14.16
C GLU A 274 -16.54 3.96 -15.06
N ASN A 275 -16.69 4.19 -16.37
CA ASN A 275 -17.11 3.18 -17.34
C ASN A 275 -15.93 2.37 -17.92
N GLY A 276 -14.70 2.73 -17.55
CA GLY A 276 -13.48 2.08 -18.02
C GLY A 276 -13.00 2.52 -19.38
N GLU A 277 -13.55 3.60 -19.91
CA GLU A 277 -13.02 4.22 -21.12
C GLU A 277 -11.77 5.02 -20.78
N ARG A 278 -10.80 5.05 -21.70
CA ARG A 278 -9.53 5.73 -21.49
C ARG A 278 -9.67 7.25 -21.70
N ASN A 279 -10.30 7.91 -20.73
CA ASN A 279 -10.63 9.32 -20.76
C ASN A 279 -10.03 10.08 -19.56
N PRO A 280 -8.71 10.36 -19.55
CA PRO A 280 -8.07 11.08 -18.44
C PRO A 280 -8.59 12.51 -18.31
N ASP A 281 -8.99 12.92 -17.12
CA ASP A 281 -9.64 14.20 -16.84
C ASP A 281 -8.84 15.13 -15.91
N ASN A 282 -7.60 14.74 -15.56
CA ASN A 282 -6.74 15.39 -14.56
C ASN A 282 -7.28 15.33 -13.13
N ASN A 283 -8.19 14.41 -12.84
CA ASN A 283 -8.54 14.00 -11.49
C ASN A 283 -8.03 12.59 -11.23
N PHE A 284 -7.98 12.22 -9.95
CA PHE A 284 -7.60 10.88 -9.55
C PHE A 284 -8.73 9.90 -9.86
N ASP A 285 -8.42 8.79 -10.54
CA ASP A 285 -9.36 7.71 -10.76
C ASP A 285 -9.65 7.05 -9.42
N PHE A 286 -10.78 7.33 -8.77
CA PHE A 286 -11.16 6.68 -7.52
C PHE A 286 -11.80 5.31 -7.80
N LEU A 287 -10.96 4.28 -7.94
CA LEU A 287 -11.38 2.92 -8.28
C LEU A 287 -11.03 1.96 -7.13
N PRO A 288 -12.02 1.59 -6.28
CA PRO A 288 -11.82 0.65 -5.18
C PRO A 288 -11.18 -0.67 -5.64
N GLY A 289 -10.11 -1.09 -4.95
CA GLY A 289 -9.34 -2.29 -5.26
C GLY A 289 -8.39 -2.16 -6.47
N LYS A 290 -8.36 -0.99 -7.12
CA LYS A 290 -7.47 -0.67 -8.26
C LYS A 290 -6.48 0.43 -7.93
N THR A 291 -6.98 1.62 -7.64
CA THR A 291 -6.16 2.79 -7.32
C THR A 291 -6.24 3.14 -5.84
N ILE A 292 -7.24 2.62 -5.12
CA ILE A 292 -7.39 2.80 -3.67
C ILE A 292 -7.86 1.53 -2.96
N LEU A 293 -7.25 1.21 -1.83
CA LEU A 293 -7.70 0.18 -0.89
C LEU A 293 -8.58 0.84 0.17
N LEU A 294 -9.87 0.52 0.20
CA LEU A 294 -10.81 1.17 1.12
C LEU A 294 -10.61 0.70 2.57
N GLY A 295 -10.25 -0.58 2.80
CA GLY A 295 -10.07 -1.12 4.14
C GLY A 295 -8.97 -0.43 4.94
N SER A 296 -7.86 -0.10 4.28
CA SER A 296 -6.69 0.55 4.89
C SER A 296 -6.54 2.05 4.55
N GLY A 297 -7.22 2.53 3.50
CA GLY A 297 -7.06 3.89 2.99
C GLY A 297 -5.72 4.13 2.30
N ASP A 298 -5.30 3.18 1.46
CA ASP A 298 -4.02 3.28 0.77
C ASP A 298 -4.19 3.48 -0.74
N ILE A 299 -3.44 4.42 -1.31
CA ILE A 299 -3.39 4.68 -2.75
C ILE A 299 -2.40 3.73 -3.41
N ILE A 300 -2.79 3.10 -4.51
CA ILE A 300 -1.99 2.15 -5.28
C ILE A 300 -1.52 2.80 -6.57
N PHE A 301 -0.20 2.85 -6.78
CA PHE A 301 0.35 3.14 -8.10
C PHE A 301 0.36 1.86 -8.95
N PRO A 302 -0.08 1.92 -10.23
CA PRO A 302 -0.22 0.73 -11.08
C PRO A 302 1.12 0.14 -11.57
N ALA A 303 2.25 0.75 -11.21
CA ALA A 303 3.59 0.25 -11.46
C ALA A 303 4.27 -0.17 -10.16
N LEU A 304 5.14 -1.19 -10.21
CA LEU A 304 5.86 -1.67 -9.01
C LEU A 304 6.90 -0.68 -8.49
N GLU A 305 7.50 0.09 -9.41
CA GLU A 305 8.56 1.07 -9.13
C GLU A 305 8.25 2.42 -9.80
N PRO A 306 7.18 3.12 -9.39
CA PRO A 306 6.72 4.35 -10.04
C PRO A 306 7.80 5.43 -10.10
N PHE A 307 8.59 5.56 -9.02
CA PHE A 307 9.67 6.55 -8.92
C PHE A 307 11.06 5.95 -9.25
N GLY A 308 11.09 4.69 -9.70
CA GLY A 308 12.29 3.91 -10.02
C GLY A 308 12.32 3.54 -11.49
N SER A 309 12.27 2.24 -11.80
CA SER A 309 12.33 1.78 -13.19
C SER A 309 11.17 2.24 -14.06
N TYR A 310 10.01 2.61 -13.48
CA TYR A 310 8.84 3.08 -14.22
C TYR A 310 8.74 4.62 -14.27
N LEU A 311 9.81 5.33 -13.89
CA LEU A 311 9.83 6.78 -13.99
C LEU A 311 9.51 7.23 -15.44
N PRO A 312 8.52 8.11 -15.67
CA PRO A 312 8.17 8.56 -17.01
C PRO A 312 9.37 9.13 -17.75
N THR A 313 9.54 8.78 -19.04
CA THR A 313 10.73 9.11 -19.83
C THR A 313 10.95 10.61 -20.07
N ILE A 314 9.97 11.45 -19.74
CA ILE A 314 10.10 12.90 -19.75
C ILE A 314 11.02 13.40 -18.64
N PHE A 315 11.19 12.62 -17.57
CA PHE A 315 12.17 12.91 -16.53
C PHE A 315 13.53 12.39 -16.94
N ASP A 316 14.56 13.20 -16.68
CA ASP A 316 15.95 12.76 -16.76
C ASP A 316 16.22 11.63 -15.73
N GLU A 317 17.15 10.72 -16.04
CA GLU A 317 17.48 9.58 -15.17
C GLU A 317 17.96 9.98 -13.77
N THR A 318 18.50 11.20 -13.60
CA THR A 318 18.89 11.76 -12.30
C THR A 318 17.72 11.91 -11.32
N PHE A 319 16.48 11.95 -11.82
CA PHE A 319 15.27 11.97 -10.97
C PHE A 319 14.87 10.59 -10.46
N ARG A 320 15.49 9.51 -10.94
CA ARG A 320 15.19 8.15 -10.51
C ARG A 320 15.57 7.96 -9.03
N GLN A 321 14.62 7.49 -8.23
CA GLN A 321 14.78 7.28 -6.79
C GLN A 321 14.96 5.79 -6.45
N ASN A 322 15.94 5.13 -7.05
CA ASN A 322 16.25 3.70 -6.80
C ASN A 322 16.45 3.38 -5.31
N GLY A 323 16.93 4.35 -4.52
CA GLY A 323 17.11 4.21 -3.08
C GLY A 323 15.84 3.80 -2.33
N ILE A 324 14.64 4.13 -2.83
CA ILE A 324 13.36 3.67 -2.24
C ILE A 324 13.28 2.15 -2.25
N TYR A 325 13.76 1.52 -3.31
CA TYR A 325 13.61 0.08 -3.56
C TYR A 325 14.80 -0.73 -3.08
N GLU A 326 15.98 -0.11 -3.01
CA GLU A 326 17.25 -0.76 -2.67
C GLU A 326 17.68 -0.57 -1.20
N LYS A 327 17.14 0.44 -0.50
CA LYS A 327 17.55 0.80 0.86
C LYS A 327 16.35 0.80 1.81
N SER A 328 16.60 0.87 3.12
CA SER A 328 15.50 1.05 4.07
C SER A 328 14.84 2.42 3.86
N GLN A 329 13.56 2.56 4.23
CA GLN A 329 12.82 3.83 4.11
C GLN A 329 13.57 5.00 4.80
N SER A 330 14.13 4.76 5.99
CA SER A 330 14.95 5.75 6.69
C SER A 330 16.18 6.14 5.86
N GLN A 331 16.93 5.19 5.31
CA GLN A 331 18.09 5.47 4.46
C GLN A 331 17.70 6.19 3.15
N ALA A 332 16.57 5.81 2.54
CA ALA A 332 16.05 6.44 1.34
C ALA A 332 15.72 7.92 1.57
N SER A 333 15.18 8.27 2.75
CA SER A 333 14.83 9.65 3.11
C SER A 333 16.02 10.63 3.11
N TYR A 334 17.24 10.12 3.35
CA TYR A 334 18.48 10.91 3.34
C TYR A 334 19.09 11.07 1.94
N SER A 335 18.52 10.45 0.90
CA SER A 335 19.00 10.61 -0.48
C SER A 335 18.77 12.04 -0.97
N SER A 336 19.68 12.58 -1.77
CA SER A 336 19.61 13.99 -2.25
C SER A 336 18.33 14.30 -3.03
N ASN A 337 17.79 13.31 -3.74
CA ASN A 337 16.56 13.43 -4.53
C ASN A 337 15.29 12.96 -3.79
N SER A 338 15.37 12.57 -2.50
CA SER A 338 14.27 11.93 -1.76
C SER A 338 12.99 12.76 -1.71
N ARG A 339 13.12 14.09 -1.81
CA ARG A 339 12.02 15.05 -1.76
C ARG A 339 11.60 15.56 -3.14
N ASN A 340 12.05 14.93 -4.22
CA ASN A 340 11.70 15.40 -5.57
C ASN A 340 10.24 15.12 -5.92
N PHE A 341 9.65 14.07 -5.38
CA PHE A 341 8.23 13.72 -5.58
C PHE A 341 7.48 13.73 -4.25
N ARG A 342 6.28 14.33 -4.27
CA ARG A 342 5.38 14.40 -3.12
C ARG A 342 3.95 14.10 -3.55
N ILE A 343 3.31 13.16 -2.86
CA ILE A 343 1.90 12.85 -2.97
C ILE A 343 1.18 13.69 -1.91
N GLU A 344 0.13 14.40 -2.31
CA GLU A 344 -0.77 15.11 -1.41
C GLU A 344 -2.17 14.56 -1.61
N VAL A 345 -2.84 14.24 -0.50
CA VAL A 345 -4.21 13.76 -0.49
C VAL A 345 -5.05 14.71 0.34
N LYS A 346 -6.20 15.12 -0.20
CA LYS A 346 -7.21 15.87 0.54
C LYS A 346 -8.52 15.10 0.55
N TYR A 347 -9.15 15.01 1.73
CA TYR A 347 -10.41 14.27 1.87
C TYR A 347 -11.21 14.80 3.06
N TYR A 348 -12.53 14.59 3.04
CA TYR A 348 -13.37 14.78 4.22
C TYR A 348 -13.39 13.49 5.06
N PRO A 349 -13.24 13.56 6.40
CA PRO A 349 -13.54 12.41 7.24
C PRO A 349 -15.03 12.06 7.09
N LYS A 350 -15.41 10.77 7.13
CA LYS A 350 -16.85 10.47 7.22
C LYS A 350 -17.34 10.93 8.59
N ILE A 351 -18.40 11.73 8.57
CA ILE A 351 -19.12 12.10 9.78
C ILE A 351 -20.05 10.92 10.07
N GLU A 352 -19.88 10.28 11.23
CA GLU A 352 -20.81 9.26 11.73
C GLU A 352 -22.18 9.83 12.06
#